data_AF-A0A2E1PZZ9-F1
#
_entry.id   AF-A0A2E1PZZ9-F1
#
_cell.length_a   1.000
_cell.length_b   1.000
_cell.length_c   1.000
_cell.angle_alpha   90.00
_cell.angle_beta   90.00
_cell.angle_gamma   90.00
#
_symmetry.space_group_name_H-M   'P 1'
#
loop_
_entity.id
_entity.type
_entity.pdbx_description
1 polymer ?
#
loop_
_entity_poly.entity_id
_entity_poly.type
_entity_poly.pdbx_seq_one_letter_code
_entity_poly.pdbx_strand_id
1 'polypeptide(L)'
;MKNHKSLLGILGVAIAITLLFGFFKSKNSDTTSKRDSKENKSTVSSQVSQAPLSALAKPQTKIVRSGKKASLVTQSPNGKMQSLPLTPEEESLVQMTQFFAEFAGTLKNEKDFARELLKLGLKPTIARDRQDLIEDLSIVRTKNTLPGVRYIHGQFDGDESQELQHLSFEIPKGPNALSKGMTLVLKTLSVGKRIPNTDPKMILFKKDGYVIWLKELTWEDMMNDPFNAYTKKDVGNIRVAIERDIHDHESHGG
;
A
#
# COMPACT_ATOMS: atom_id res chain seq x y z
N MET A 1 -29.06 -39.35 -11.25
CA MET A 1 -27.79 -39.08 -11.95
C MET A 1 -27.03 -38.03 -11.15
N LYS A 2 -25.88 -38.39 -10.58
CA LYS A 2 -25.07 -37.53 -9.70
C LYS A 2 -24.13 -36.68 -10.56
N ASN A 3 -24.27 -35.36 -10.51
CA ASN A 3 -23.40 -34.43 -11.23
C ASN A 3 -22.17 -34.12 -10.39
N HIS A 4 -21.04 -34.71 -10.77
CA HIS A 4 -19.72 -34.26 -10.37
C HIS A 4 -19.39 -32.97 -11.13
N LYS A 5 -19.55 -31.81 -10.48
CA LYS A 5 -18.96 -30.56 -10.97
C LYS A 5 -17.85 -30.11 -10.02
N SER A 6 -16.65 -30.47 -10.44
CA SER A 6 -15.41 -29.69 -10.41
C SER A 6 -14.94 -29.11 -9.07
N LEU A 7 -14.06 -29.88 -8.42
CA LEU A 7 -13.11 -29.42 -7.42
C LEU A 7 -11.94 -28.57 -7.99
N LEU A 8 -11.97 -28.20 -9.29
CA LEU A 8 -10.81 -27.57 -9.96
C LEU A 8 -10.73 -26.04 -9.83
N GLY A 9 -11.74 -25.36 -9.27
CA GLY A 9 -11.74 -23.89 -9.15
C GLY A 9 -10.83 -23.32 -8.05
N ILE A 10 -10.40 -24.14 -7.08
CA ILE A 10 -9.64 -23.66 -5.92
C ILE A 10 -8.12 -23.66 -6.19
N LEU A 11 -7.64 -24.32 -7.24
CA LEU A 11 -6.20 -24.46 -7.51
C LEU A 11 -5.58 -23.29 -8.30
N GLY A 12 -6.38 -22.49 -9.01
CA GLY A 12 -5.90 -21.38 -9.84
C GLY A 12 -5.51 -20.12 -9.05
N VAL A 13 -6.27 -19.78 -8.01
CA VAL A 13 -6.05 -18.56 -7.21
C VAL A 13 -4.87 -18.70 -6.25
N ALA A 14 -4.57 -19.94 -5.81
CA ALA A 14 -3.41 -20.21 -4.95
C ALA A 14 -2.06 -19.92 -5.66
N ILE A 15 -1.99 -20.00 -6.99
CA ILE A 15 -0.75 -19.83 -7.78
C ILE A 15 -0.38 -18.35 -7.93
N ALA A 16 -1.34 -17.44 -8.06
CA ALA A 16 -1.07 -16.00 -8.10
C ALA A 16 -0.52 -15.47 -6.75
N ILE A 17 -0.99 -16.03 -5.63
CA ILE A 17 -0.51 -15.69 -4.29
C ILE A 17 0.85 -16.38 -3.99
N THR A 18 1.10 -17.59 -4.52
CA THR A 18 2.46 -18.20 -4.40
C THR A 18 3.51 -17.54 -5.29
N LEU A 19 3.16 -16.78 -6.33
CA LEU A 19 4.15 -15.97 -7.03
C LEU A 19 4.51 -14.68 -6.26
N LEU A 20 3.66 -14.21 -5.34
CA LEU A 20 4.00 -13.14 -4.40
C LEU A 20 4.69 -13.63 -3.11
N PHE A 21 4.49 -14.88 -2.67
CA PHE A 21 5.06 -15.41 -1.41
C PHE A 21 6.02 -16.61 -1.54
N GLY A 22 6.10 -17.29 -2.68
CA GLY A 22 6.68 -18.63 -2.82
C GLY A 22 8.12 -18.75 -3.31
N PHE A 23 8.80 -17.66 -3.67
CA PHE A 23 10.20 -17.70 -4.12
C PHE A 23 11.24 -17.46 -3.00
N PHE A 24 10.84 -17.63 -1.73
CA PHE A 24 11.76 -17.76 -0.60
C PHE A 24 11.92 -19.23 -0.19
N LYS A 25 12.57 -20.04 -1.04
CA LYS A 25 13.13 -21.32 -0.58
C LYS A 25 14.45 -21.64 -1.27
N SER A 26 15.52 -21.34 -0.53
CA SER A 26 16.78 -22.08 -0.44
C SER A 26 17.47 -22.51 -1.74
N LYS A 27 18.49 -21.74 -2.13
CA LYS A 27 19.75 -22.32 -2.61
C LYS A 27 20.91 -21.72 -1.82
N ASN A 28 21.24 -22.38 -0.72
CA ASN A 28 22.56 -22.30 -0.11
C ASN A 28 23.51 -23.07 -1.04
N SER A 29 24.42 -22.37 -1.70
CA SER A 29 25.58 -22.99 -2.32
C SER A 29 26.82 -22.31 -1.77
N ASP A 30 27.50 -23.03 -0.87
CA ASP A 30 28.84 -22.73 -0.41
C ASP A 30 29.78 -22.54 -1.60
N THR A 31 30.44 -21.40 -1.65
CA THR A 31 31.70 -21.25 -2.38
C THR A 31 32.64 -20.42 -1.53
N THR A 32 33.55 -21.14 -0.87
CA THR A 32 34.70 -20.62 -0.15
C THR A 32 35.68 -20.03 -1.17
N SER A 33 35.87 -18.71 -1.15
CA SER A 33 37.00 -18.07 -1.84
C SER A 33 37.70 -17.13 -0.86
N LYS A 34 38.83 -17.61 -0.32
CA LYS A 34 39.82 -16.80 0.37
C LYS A 34 40.31 -15.68 -0.56
N ARG A 35 40.17 -14.43 -0.15
CA ARG A 35 41.08 -13.36 -0.54
C ARG A 35 41.22 -12.36 0.59
N ASP A 36 42.46 -12.25 1.06
CA ASP A 36 42.93 -11.21 1.96
C ASP A 36 42.87 -9.84 1.29
N SER A 37 42.27 -8.87 1.97
CA SER A 37 42.62 -7.47 1.81
C SER A 37 42.20 -6.68 3.05
N LYS A 38 43.22 -6.19 3.76
CA LYS A 38 43.14 -5.17 4.80
C LYS A 38 42.38 -3.95 4.29
N GLU A 39 41.35 -3.51 5.01
CA GLU A 39 40.94 -2.10 4.94
C GLU A 39 40.21 -1.62 6.20
N ASN A 40 40.29 -0.30 6.37
CA ASN A 40 40.24 0.47 7.59
C ASN A 40 38.97 0.37 8.44
N LYS A 41 39.22 0.32 9.75
CA LYS A 41 38.27 0.49 10.85
C LYS A 41 37.84 1.96 10.94
N SER A 42 36.64 2.28 10.44
CA SER A 42 35.94 3.52 10.79
C SER A 42 34.60 3.17 11.45
N THR A 43 34.59 3.26 12.77
CA THR A 43 33.45 2.95 13.63
C THR A 43 32.52 4.17 13.65
N VAL A 44 31.54 4.22 12.75
CA VAL A 44 30.41 5.15 12.87
C VAL A 44 29.28 4.42 13.59
N SER A 45 29.20 4.67 14.89
CA SER A 45 28.09 4.24 15.75
C SER A 45 26.83 5.05 15.42
N SER A 46 25.99 4.52 14.52
CA SER A 46 24.63 5.03 14.32
C SER A 46 23.65 4.23 15.18
N GLN A 47 23.62 4.53 16.48
CA GLN A 47 22.47 4.18 17.32
C GLN A 47 21.30 5.11 16.98
N VAL A 48 20.57 4.79 15.91
CA VAL A 48 19.22 5.33 15.71
C VAL A 48 18.28 4.47 16.55
N SER A 49 17.99 4.96 17.75
CA SER A 49 17.01 4.36 18.65
C SER A 49 15.63 4.40 17.99
N GLN A 50 15.19 3.28 17.43
CA GLN A 50 13.81 3.10 17.00
C GLN A 50 12.98 2.97 18.28
N ALA A 51 12.31 4.04 18.68
CA ALA A 51 11.30 3.97 19.73
C ALA A 51 10.26 2.89 19.34
N PRO A 52 9.86 2.01 20.27
CA PRO A 52 8.92 0.94 19.95
C PRO A 52 7.62 1.54 19.41
N LEU A 53 7.15 1.05 18.26
CA LEU A 53 5.91 1.48 17.59
C LEU A 53 4.67 1.42 18.52
N SER A 54 4.72 0.63 19.58
CA SER A 54 3.70 0.55 20.63
C SER A 54 3.64 1.79 21.54
N ALA A 55 4.66 2.66 21.53
CA ALA A 55 4.74 3.88 22.32
C ALA A 55 4.27 5.14 21.57
N LEU A 56 3.82 5.02 20.31
CA LEU A 56 3.08 6.11 19.66
C LEU A 56 1.71 6.25 20.35
N ALA A 57 1.67 7.04 21.42
CA ALA A 57 0.43 7.57 21.97
C ALA A 57 -0.39 8.15 20.81
N LYS A 58 -1.69 7.82 20.75
CA LYS A 58 -2.60 8.32 19.71
C LYS A 58 -2.35 9.82 19.52
N PRO A 59 -1.77 10.28 18.40
CA PRO A 59 -1.54 11.70 18.22
C PRO A 59 -2.93 12.36 18.19
N GLN A 60 -3.20 13.28 19.13
CA GLN A 60 -4.40 14.13 19.13
C GLN A 60 -4.28 15.20 18.04
N THR A 61 -3.99 14.76 16.82
CA THR A 61 -3.78 15.61 15.67
C THR A 61 -4.95 15.41 14.73
N LYS A 62 -5.82 16.40 14.60
CA LYS A 62 -6.96 16.37 13.67
C LYS A 62 -6.58 17.08 12.38
N ILE A 63 -6.96 16.52 11.23
CA ILE A 63 -6.92 17.27 9.98
C ILE A 63 -8.23 18.05 9.89
N VAL A 64 -8.12 19.37 9.81
CA VAL A 64 -9.28 20.25 9.63
C VAL A 64 -9.20 20.84 8.24
N ARG A 65 -10.29 20.72 7.48
CA ARG A 65 -10.44 21.37 6.18
C ARG A 65 -11.28 22.64 6.34
N SER A 66 -10.78 23.73 5.78
CA SER A 66 -11.55 24.97 5.59
C SER A 66 -11.46 25.34 4.10
N GLY A 67 -12.55 25.07 3.37
CA GLY A 67 -12.57 25.16 1.91
C GLY A 67 -11.61 24.17 1.24
N LYS A 68 -10.75 24.66 0.34
CA LYS A 68 -9.77 23.84 -0.40
C LYS A 68 -8.47 23.56 0.36
N LYS A 69 -8.25 24.15 1.54
CA LYS A 69 -7.00 23.99 2.31
C LYS A 69 -7.19 23.06 3.50
N ALA A 70 -6.19 22.23 3.74
CA ALA A 70 -6.12 21.32 4.89
C ALA A 70 -5.01 21.77 5.83
N SER A 71 -5.30 21.74 7.14
CA SER A 71 -4.32 22.07 8.19
C SER A 71 -4.25 20.95 9.21
N LEU A 72 -3.02 20.69 9.71
CA LEU A 72 -2.82 19.83 10.87
C LEU A 72 -3.05 20.66 12.13
N VAL A 73 -4.07 20.31 12.90
CA VAL A 73 -4.33 20.90 14.21
C VAL A 73 -3.79 19.93 15.26
N THR A 74 -2.80 20.38 16.04
CA THR A 74 -2.24 19.61 17.16
C THR A 74 -2.56 20.31 18.46
N GLN A 75 -3.04 19.56 19.46
CA GLN A 75 -3.13 20.08 20.83
C GLN A 75 -1.73 20.11 21.44
N SER A 76 -1.26 21.32 21.74
CA SER A 76 -0.03 21.54 22.51
C SER A 76 -0.23 21.07 23.96
N PRO A 77 0.83 20.67 24.69
CA PRO A 77 0.76 20.33 26.12
C PRO A 77 0.08 21.39 27.00
N ASN A 78 0.09 22.65 26.57
CA ASN A 78 -0.57 23.77 27.27
C ASN A 78 -2.03 24.00 26.84
N GLY A 79 -2.68 23.03 26.18
CA GLY A 79 -4.08 23.10 25.75
C GLY A 79 -4.37 24.05 24.57
N LYS A 80 -3.37 24.82 24.10
CA LYS A 80 -3.51 25.66 22.90
C LYS A 80 -3.45 24.80 21.64
N MET A 81 -4.47 24.92 20.80
CA MET A 81 -4.47 24.32 19.46
C MET A 81 -3.57 25.14 18.55
N GLN A 82 -2.51 24.52 18.04
CA GLN A 82 -1.66 25.13 17.02
C GLN A 82 -1.96 24.45 15.69
N SER A 83 -2.37 25.26 14.71
CA SER A 83 -2.53 24.79 13.32
C SER A 83 -1.26 25.13 12.54
N LEU A 84 -0.59 24.12 12.01
CA LEU A 84 0.46 24.32 11.01
C LEU A 84 -0.14 24.05 9.63
N PRO A 85 0.15 24.90 8.62
CA PRO A 85 -0.22 24.61 7.25
C PRO A 85 0.49 23.35 6.79
N LEU A 86 -0.19 22.54 6.00
CA LEU A 86 0.41 21.39 5.35
C LEU A 86 1.36 21.85 4.25
N THR A 87 2.44 21.10 4.04
CA THR A 87 3.24 21.20 2.81
C THR A 87 2.43 20.69 1.61
N PRO A 88 2.73 21.12 0.37
CA PRO A 88 2.03 20.63 -0.83
C PRO A 88 2.05 19.10 -0.96
N GLU A 89 3.14 18.46 -0.54
CA GLU A 89 3.27 16.99 -0.50
C GLU A 89 2.31 16.37 0.53
N GLU A 90 2.20 16.97 1.72
CA GLU A 90 1.28 16.49 2.75
C GLU A 90 -0.18 16.70 2.35
N GLU A 91 -0.52 17.82 1.71
CA GLU A 91 -1.87 18.06 1.16
C GLU A 91 -2.23 17.00 0.12
N SER A 92 -1.29 16.69 -0.78
CA SER A 92 -1.44 15.68 -1.84
C SER A 92 -1.61 14.28 -1.26
N LEU A 93 -0.84 13.92 -0.23
CA LEU A 93 -0.96 12.64 0.45
C LEU A 93 -2.30 12.49 1.17
N VAL A 94 -2.77 13.55 1.85
CA VAL A 94 -4.11 13.56 2.47
C VAL A 94 -5.19 13.40 1.40
N GLN A 95 -5.08 14.16 0.30
CA GLN A 95 -6.02 14.08 -0.81
C GLN A 95 -6.07 12.68 -1.43
N MET A 96 -4.91 12.07 -1.70
CA MET A 96 -4.84 10.72 -2.27
C MET A 96 -5.41 9.66 -1.33
N THR A 97 -5.07 9.73 -0.04
CA THR A 97 -5.56 8.73 0.93
C THR A 97 -7.08 8.84 1.14
N GLN A 98 -7.63 10.05 1.10
CA GLN A 98 -9.10 10.25 1.14
C GLN A 98 -9.77 9.77 -0.14
N PHE A 99 -9.20 10.09 -1.30
CA PHE A 99 -9.69 9.57 -2.58
C PHE A 99 -9.79 8.05 -2.56
N PHE A 100 -8.77 7.36 -2.07
CA PHE A 100 -8.77 5.89 -1.94
C PHE A 100 -9.83 5.40 -0.96
N ALA A 101 -9.99 6.08 0.18
CA ALA A 101 -11.00 5.76 1.18
C ALA A 101 -12.43 5.85 0.62
N GLU A 102 -12.72 6.95 -0.06
CA GLU A 102 -14.02 7.21 -0.67
C GLU A 102 -14.30 6.24 -1.83
N PHE A 103 -13.27 5.95 -2.63
CA PHE A 103 -13.41 5.05 -3.77
C PHE A 103 -13.70 3.61 -3.32
N ALA A 104 -12.89 3.07 -2.40
CA ALA A 104 -13.04 1.70 -1.91
C ALA A 104 -14.43 1.44 -1.28
N GLY A 105 -15.06 2.47 -0.70
CA GLY A 105 -16.40 2.36 -0.12
C GLY A 105 -17.58 2.43 -1.09
N THR A 106 -17.37 2.63 -2.40
CA THR A 106 -18.46 2.96 -3.35
C THR A 106 -18.68 1.96 -4.49
N LEU A 107 -18.02 0.79 -4.48
CA LEU A 107 -18.17 -0.26 -5.51
C LEU A 107 -18.12 0.29 -6.95
N LYS A 108 -17.10 1.09 -7.23
CA LYS A 108 -16.86 1.72 -8.54
C LYS A 108 -15.92 0.89 -9.40
N ASN A 109 -16.11 0.91 -10.72
CA ASN A 109 -15.28 0.21 -11.71
C ASN A 109 -14.02 1.00 -12.11
N GLU A 110 -13.23 0.41 -13.02
CA GLU A 110 -11.97 0.96 -13.51
C GLU A 110 -12.13 2.31 -14.23
N LYS A 111 -13.23 2.48 -14.99
CA LYS A 111 -13.54 3.74 -15.70
C LYS A 111 -13.87 4.87 -14.73
N ASP A 112 -14.62 4.57 -13.68
CA ASP A 112 -14.94 5.57 -12.66
C ASP A 112 -13.70 5.95 -11.85
N PHE A 113 -12.82 4.99 -11.54
CA PHE A 113 -11.53 5.28 -10.92
C PHE A 113 -10.68 6.22 -11.79
N ALA A 114 -10.54 5.90 -13.09
CA ALA A 114 -9.82 6.74 -14.04
C ALA A 114 -10.44 8.14 -14.15
N ARG A 115 -11.78 8.26 -14.15
CA ARG A 115 -12.48 9.55 -14.21
C ARG A 115 -12.19 10.42 -12.99
N GLU A 116 -12.17 9.85 -11.79
CA GLU A 116 -11.84 10.60 -10.59
C GLU A 116 -10.36 11.03 -10.58
N LEU A 117 -9.44 10.17 -11.05
CA LEU A 117 -8.03 10.55 -11.23
C LEU A 117 -7.86 11.72 -12.22
N LEU A 118 -8.64 11.76 -13.30
CA LEU A 118 -8.65 12.90 -14.23
C LEU A 118 -9.07 14.21 -13.56
N LYS A 119 -10.07 14.17 -12.66
CA LYS A 119 -10.51 15.37 -11.90
C LYS A 119 -9.42 15.88 -10.95
N LEU A 120 -8.49 15.01 -10.53
CA LEU A 120 -7.30 15.39 -9.77
C LEU A 120 -6.16 15.94 -10.65
N GLY A 121 -6.38 16.10 -11.96
CA GLY A 121 -5.36 16.57 -12.90
C GLY A 121 -4.33 15.50 -13.27
N LEU A 122 -4.62 14.23 -13.00
CA LEU A 122 -3.76 13.12 -13.35
C LEU A 122 -4.08 12.60 -14.74
N LYS A 123 -3.15 11.85 -15.34
CA LYS A 123 -3.26 11.28 -16.69
C LYS A 123 -3.33 9.75 -16.57
N PRO A 124 -4.50 9.19 -16.24
CA PRO A 124 -4.66 7.75 -16.10
C PRO A 124 -4.58 7.04 -17.46
N THR A 125 -4.14 5.79 -17.40
CA THR A 125 -4.14 4.82 -18.49
C THR A 125 -4.77 3.53 -17.97
N ILE A 126 -5.62 2.92 -18.79
CA ILE A 126 -6.25 1.64 -18.49
C ILE A 126 -5.62 0.60 -19.41
N ALA A 127 -4.99 -0.42 -18.83
CA ALA A 127 -4.55 -1.61 -19.52
C ALA A 127 -5.52 -2.75 -19.18
N ARG A 128 -5.82 -3.59 -20.17
CA ARG A 128 -6.60 -4.82 -19.96
C ARG A 128 -5.75 -5.99 -20.36
N ASP A 129 -5.67 -6.99 -19.50
CA ASP A 129 -5.11 -8.29 -19.83
C ASP A 129 -6.28 -9.27 -19.98
N ARG A 130 -6.44 -9.83 -21.17
CA ARG A 130 -7.44 -10.83 -21.48
C ARG A 130 -6.71 -12.12 -21.77
N GLN A 131 -6.86 -13.10 -20.89
CA GLN A 131 -6.42 -14.46 -21.13
C GLN A 131 -7.66 -15.35 -21.22
N ASP A 132 -7.75 -16.19 -22.26
CA ASP A 132 -8.97 -16.95 -22.63
C ASP A 132 -9.55 -17.87 -21.51
N LEU A 133 -8.88 -17.97 -20.35
CA LEU A 133 -9.23 -18.85 -19.22
C LEU A 133 -9.19 -18.14 -17.85
N ILE A 134 -8.89 -16.85 -17.78
CA ILE A 134 -8.79 -16.09 -16.53
C ILE A 134 -9.76 -14.90 -16.59
N GLU A 135 -10.32 -14.51 -15.45
CA GLU A 135 -11.18 -13.33 -15.33
C GLU A 135 -10.50 -12.09 -15.91
N ASP A 136 -11.28 -11.26 -16.61
CA ASP A 136 -10.81 -10.04 -17.24
C ASP A 136 -10.18 -9.11 -16.20
N LEU A 137 -8.88 -8.85 -16.33
CA LEU A 137 -8.15 -7.98 -15.41
C LEU A 137 -7.97 -6.60 -16.03
N SER A 138 -8.45 -5.58 -15.35
CA SER A 138 -8.23 -4.18 -15.71
C SER A 138 -7.29 -3.51 -14.72
N ILE A 139 -6.25 -2.87 -15.24
CA ILE A 139 -5.23 -2.16 -14.46
C ILE A 139 -5.27 -0.68 -14.83
N VAL A 140 -5.49 0.18 -13.84
CA VAL A 140 -5.49 1.63 -13.97
C VAL A 140 -4.26 2.20 -13.30
N ARG A 141 -3.48 3.01 -14.04
CA ARG A 141 -2.25 3.65 -13.55
C ARG A 141 -2.16 5.06 -14.09
N THR A 142 -1.27 5.89 -13.56
CA THR A 142 -1.11 7.29 -14.04
C THR A 142 0.28 7.56 -14.61
N LYS A 143 0.35 8.42 -15.63
CA LYS A 143 1.64 8.89 -16.21
C LYS A 143 2.32 9.98 -15.37
N ASN A 144 1.54 10.70 -14.56
CA ASN A 144 1.98 11.71 -13.60
C ASN A 144 1.32 11.45 -12.24
N THR A 145 1.87 12.04 -11.20
CA THR A 145 1.36 11.92 -9.82
C THR A 145 1.25 13.30 -9.16
N LEU A 146 0.57 13.34 -8.02
CA LEU A 146 0.59 14.52 -7.16
C LEU A 146 1.95 14.64 -6.46
N PRO A 147 2.37 15.85 -6.03
CA PRO A 147 3.56 16.03 -5.19
C PRO A 147 3.60 15.06 -4.01
N GLY A 148 4.74 14.42 -3.76
CA GLY A 148 4.88 13.47 -2.66
C GLY A 148 4.16 12.12 -2.83
N VAL A 149 3.50 11.87 -3.97
CA VAL A 149 2.87 10.59 -4.32
C VAL A 149 3.62 9.96 -5.50
N ARG A 150 3.78 8.64 -5.49
CA ARG A 150 4.38 7.84 -6.56
C ARG A 150 3.48 6.66 -6.91
N TYR A 151 3.63 6.15 -8.14
CA TYR A 151 3.09 4.88 -8.62
C TYR A 151 1.65 4.57 -8.17
N ILE A 152 0.69 5.40 -8.62
CA ILE A 152 -0.73 5.13 -8.39
C ILE A 152 -1.15 3.92 -9.23
N HIS A 153 -1.81 2.97 -8.57
CA HIS A 153 -2.23 1.70 -9.15
C HIS A 153 -3.62 1.32 -8.64
N GLY A 154 -4.49 0.91 -9.55
CA GLY A 154 -5.75 0.25 -9.24
C GLY A 154 -5.90 -1.00 -10.10
N GLN A 155 -6.39 -2.08 -9.51
CA GLN A 155 -6.63 -3.37 -10.14
C GLN A 155 -8.08 -3.78 -9.89
N PHE A 156 -8.73 -4.18 -10.98
CA PHE A 156 -10.14 -4.54 -11.02
C PHE A 156 -10.30 -5.86 -11.77
N ASP A 157 -11.13 -6.76 -11.27
CA ASP A 157 -11.48 -8.04 -11.92
C ASP A 157 -12.95 -8.05 -12.38
N GLY A 158 -13.22 -8.81 -13.45
CA GLY A 158 -14.57 -9.01 -13.98
C GLY A 158 -14.81 -8.34 -15.33
N ASP A 159 -15.73 -8.92 -16.11
CA ASP A 159 -16.12 -8.41 -17.43
C ASP A 159 -17.32 -7.44 -17.31
N GLU A 160 -18.42 -7.88 -16.68
CA GLU A 160 -19.65 -7.08 -16.54
C GLU A 160 -19.75 -6.33 -15.21
N SER A 161 -19.43 -6.99 -14.09
CA SER A 161 -19.37 -6.39 -12.75
C SER A 161 -17.92 -6.30 -12.31
N GLN A 162 -17.28 -5.17 -12.64
CA GLN A 162 -15.92 -4.94 -12.18
C GLN A 162 -15.86 -4.69 -10.68
N GLU A 163 -15.13 -5.53 -9.97
CA GLU A 163 -14.90 -5.41 -8.54
C GLU A 163 -13.49 -4.88 -8.28
N LEU A 164 -13.35 -4.13 -7.18
CA LEU A 164 -12.05 -3.63 -6.77
C LEU A 164 -11.27 -4.73 -6.07
N GLN A 165 -10.12 -5.10 -6.61
CA GLN A 165 -9.20 -6.05 -5.98
C GLN A 165 -8.12 -5.35 -5.17
N HIS A 166 -7.50 -4.32 -5.75
CA HIS A 166 -6.34 -3.68 -5.13
C HIS A 166 -6.20 -2.23 -5.57
N LEU A 167 -6.01 -1.33 -4.61
CA LEU A 167 -5.56 0.05 -4.82
C LEU A 167 -4.24 0.23 -4.10
N SER A 168 -3.25 0.86 -4.74
CA SER A 168 -2.06 1.32 -4.04
C SER A 168 -1.49 2.62 -4.58
N PHE A 169 -0.74 3.31 -3.72
CA PHE A 169 0.16 4.37 -4.09
C PHE A 169 1.39 4.32 -3.19
N GLU A 170 2.44 5.04 -3.56
CA GLU A 170 3.68 5.10 -2.82
C GLU A 170 3.99 6.49 -2.29
N ILE A 171 4.57 6.53 -1.09
CA ILE A 171 5.16 7.69 -0.45
C ILE A 171 6.67 7.57 -0.61
N PRO A 172 7.37 8.60 -1.14
CA PRO A 172 8.81 8.61 -1.19
C PRO A 172 9.41 8.36 0.20
N LYS A 173 10.53 7.63 0.23
CA LYS A 173 11.28 7.41 1.45
C LYS A 173 11.70 8.73 2.11
N GLY A 174 11.83 8.69 3.42
CA GLY A 174 12.31 9.84 4.19
C GLY A 174 12.22 9.58 5.68
N PRO A 175 12.71 10.52 6.50
CA PRO A 175 12.60 10.43 7.95
C PRO A 175 11.13 10.23 8.33
N ASN A 176 10.87 9.14 9.05
CA ASN A 176 9.54 8.79 9.56
C ASN A 176 8.48 8.56 8.48
N ALA A 177 8.84 8.23 7.23
CA ALA A 177 7.87 8.03 6.14
C ALA A 177 6.79 6.98 6.51
N LEU A 178 7.17 5.86 7.12
CA LEU A 178 6.22 4.83 7.56
C LEU A 178 5.25 5.37 8.63
N SER A 179 5.76 6.11 9.61
CA SER A 179 4.93 6.75 10.64
C SER A 179 3.99 7.81 10.06
N LYS A 180 4.45 8.56 9.04
CA LYS A 180 3.62 9.54 8.31
C LYS A 180 2.49 8.83 7.57
N GLY A 181 2.81 7.78 6.81
CA GLY A 181 1.83 6.94 6.13
C GLY A 181 0.80 6.38 7.12
N MET A 182 1.25 5.81 8.24
CA MET A 182 0.37 5.25 9.27
C MET A 182 -0.56 6.32 9.84
N THR A 183 -0.03 7.51 10.12
CA THR A 183 -0.81 8.64 10.64
C THR A 183 -1.88 9.09 9.64
N LEU A 184 -1.57 9.11 8.35
CA LEU A 184 -2.55 9.43 7.30
C LEU A 184 -3.67 8.38 7.28
N VAL A 185 -3.31 7.09 7.15
CA VAL A 185 -4.27 5.98 7.12
C VAL A 185 -5.20 5.98 8.33
N LEU A 186 -4.66 6.11 9.55
CA LEU A 186 -5.46 6.14 10.78
C LEU A 186 -6.45 7.32 10.79
N LYS A 187 -6.10 8.46 10.20
CA LYS A 187 -6.94 9.66 10.19
C LYS A 187 -7.98 9.67 9.09
N THR A 188 -7.67 9.12 7.92
CA THR A 188 -8.52 9.25 6.73
C THR A 188 -9.39 8.03 6.47
N LEU A 189 -8.87 6.83 6.75
CA LEU A 189 -9.55 5.58 6.40
C LEU A 189 -10.40 5.02 7.54
N SER A 190 -10.42 5.64 8.72
CA SER A 190 -11.18 5.14 9.90
C SER A 190 -11.01 3.63 10.06
N VAL A 191 -9.77 3.18 10.10
CA VAL A 191 -9.42 1.76 10.09
C VAL A 191 -9.70 1.11 11.45
N GLY A 192 -9.94 -0.19 11.45
CA GLY A 192 -10.16 -0.99 12.65
C GLY A 192 -8.89 -1.24 13.46
N LYS A 193 -8.91 -2.29 14.27
CA LYS A 193 -7.72 -2.72 15.02
C LYS A 193 -6.62 -3.17 14.05
N ARG A 194 -5.37 -2.88 14.44
CA ARG A 194 -4.18 -3.40 13.74
C ARG A 194 -4.19 -4.93 13.81
N ILE A 195 -3.90 -5.57 12.68
CA ILE A 195 -3.73 -7.02 12.59
C ILE A 195 -2.25 -7.35 12.92
N PRO A 196 -1.98 -8.37 13.75
CA PRO A 196 -0.62 -8.85 13.97
C PRO A 196 0.03 -9.29 12.65
N ASN A 197 1.32 -9.02 12.51
CA ASN A 197 2.11 -9.43 11.36
C ASN A 197 3.57 -9.62 11.79
N THR A 198 4.26 -10.54 11.12
CA THR A 198 5.65 -10.92 11.44
C THR A 198 6.68 -10.01 10.78
N ASP A 199 6.32 -9.33 9.68
CA ASP A 199 7.20 -8.37 9.02
C ASP A 199 7.20 -7.03 9.78
N PRO A 200 8.32 -6.62 10.40
CA PRO A 200 8.40 -5.37 11.16
C PRO A 200 8.30 -4.11 10.27
N LYS A 201 8.49 -4.25 8.96
CA LYS A 201 8.36 -3.17 7.97
C LYS A 201 6.94 -3.01 7.44
N MET A 202 6.00 -3.82 7.93
CA MET A 202 4.63 -3.83 7.44
C MET A 202 3.60 -3.66 8.58
N ILE A 203 2.56 -2.89 8.28
CA ILE A 203 1.46 -2.56 9.19
C ILE A 203 0.15 -2.88 8.46
N LEU A 204 -0.74 -3.65 9.09
CA LEU A 204 -2.00 -4.08 8.50
C LEU A 204 -3.19 -3.69 9.38
N PHE A 205 -4.32 -3.40 8.75
CA PHE A 205 -5.60 -3.12 9.38
C PHE A 205 -6.72 -3.81 8.60
N LYS A 206 -7.75 -4.30 9.30
CA LYS A 206 -8.98 -4.80 8.67
C LYS A 206 -10.02 -3.68 8.63
N LYS A 207 -10.73 -3.55 7.50
CA LYS A 207 -11.83 -2.60 7.32
C LYS A 207 -12.78 -3.08 6.22
N ASP A 208 -14.04 -3.30 6.58
CA ASP A 208 -15.17 -3.40 5.63
C ASP A 208 -14.92 -4.34 4.43
N GLY A 209 -14.42 -5.56 4.67
CA GLY A 209 -14.10 -6.54 3.61
C GLY A 209 -12.78 -6.29 2.87
N TYR A 210 -11.95 -5.35 3.36
CA TYR A 210 -10.61 -5.05 2.85
C TYR A 210 -9.56 -5.17 3.94
N VAL A 211 -8.33 -5.45 3.51
CA VAL A 211 -7.09 -5.29 4.26
C VAL A 211 -6.40 -4.02 3.77
N ILE A 212 -6.15 -3.10 4.69
CA ILE A 212 -5.36 -1.90 4.45
C ILE A 212 -3.97 -2.13 4.99
N TRP A 213 -2.96 -1.96 4.15
CA TRP A 213 -1.59 -2.18 4.57
C TRP A 213 -0.63 -1.09 4.15
N LEU A 214 0.42 -0.93 4.95
CA LEU A 214 1.56 -0.07 4.69
C LEU A 214 2.82 -0.90 4.77
N LYS A 215 3.68 -0.84 3.76
CA LYS A 215 4.97 -1.56 3.76
C LYS A 215 6.10 -0.63 3.37
N GLU A 216 7.16 -0.61 4.17
CA GLU A 216 8.44 -0.05 3.75
C GLU A 216 9.13 -1.02 2.77
N LEU A 217 9.18 -0.62 1.50
CA LEU A 217 9.60 -1.48 0.41
C LEU A 217 11.12 -1.73 0.44
N THR A 218 11.48 -2.99 0.34
CA THR A 218 12.84 -3.49 0.16
C THR A 218 13.20 -3.60 -1.33
N TRP A 219 14.45 -3.94 -1.63
CA TRP A 219 14.84 -4.15 -3.03
C TRP A 219 14.19 -5.42 -3.60
N GLU A 220 14.05 -6.43 -2.76
CA GLU A 220 13.43 -7.72 -3.07
C GLU A 220 11.95 -7.55 -3.44
N ASP A 221 11.24 -6.62 -2.78
CA ASP A 221 9.86 -6.26 -3.12
C ASP A 221 9.74 -5.64 -4.53
N MET A 222 10.80 -5.01 -5.02
CA MET A 222 10.78 -4.18 -6.24
C MET A 222 11.34 -4.88 -7.47
N MET A 223 12.29 -5.81 -7.30
CA MET A 223 13.09 -6.34 -8.42
C MET A 223 12.28 -7.09 -9.49
N ASN A 224 11.09 -7.57 -9.13
CA ASN A 224 10.19 -8.32 -10.02
C ASN A 224 8.86 -7.60 -10.25
N ASP A 225 8.75 -6.31 -9.92
CA ASP A 225 7.52 -5.55 -10.17
C ASP A 225 7.37 -5.33 -11.69
N PRO A 226 6.35 -5.93 -12.35
CA PRO A 226 6.20 -5.85 -13.80
C PRO A 226 5.68 -4.48 -14.26
N PHE A 227 5.31 -3.62 -13.31
CA PHE A 227 4.58 -2.40 -13.56
C PHE A 227 5.51 -1.19 -13.44
N ASN A 228 6.32 -1.12 -12.40
CA ASN A 228 7.07 0.08 -12.02
C ASN A 228 8.56 -0.08 -12.31
N ALA A 229 9.16 0.93 -12.95
CA ALA A 229 10.60 0.98 -13.19
C ALA A 229 11.33 1.45 -11.92
N TYR A 230 11.55 0.54 -10.97
CA TYR A 230 12.30 0.83 -9.74
C TYR A 230 13.81 0.88 -9.95
N THR A 231 14.45 1.59 -9.04
CA THR A 231 15.90 1.62 -8.86
C THR A 231 16.25 1.42 -7.39
N LYS A 232 17.51 1.13 -7.07
CA LYS A 232 17.97 1.05 -5.66
C LYS A 232 17.72 2.34 -4.85
N LYS A 233 17.48 3.48 -5.51
CA LYS A 233 17.13 4.73 -4.83
C LYS A 233 15.72 4.69 -4.24
N ASP A 234 14.88 3.78 -4.68
CA ASP A 234 13.48 3.68 -4.24
C ASP A 234 13.31 2.82 -2.99
N VAL A 235 14.34 2.03 -2.61
CA VAL A 235 14.36 1.26 -1.35
C VAL A 235 14.08 2.19 -0.18
N GLY A 236 13.07 1.82 0.62
CA GLY A 236 12.54 2.59 1.75
C GLY A 236 11.29 3.41 1.42
N ASN A 237 10.81 3.43 0.16
CA ASN A 237 9.50 3.99 -0.15
C ASN A 237 8.41 3.24 0.62
N ILE A 238 7.34 3.94 0.99
CA ILE A 238 6.21 3.32 1.70
C ILE A 238 5.10 3.09 0.71
N ARG A 239 4.73 1.83 0.46
CA ARG A 239 3.52 1.52 -0.28
C ARG A 239 2.35 1.48 0.67
N VAL A 240 1.30 2.23 0.35
CA VAL A 240 0.01 2.21 1.03
C VAL A 240 -0.97 1.53 0.09
N ALA A 241 -1.67 0.51 0.58
CA ALA A 241 -2.61 -0.24 -0.22
C ALA A 241 -3.91 -0.56 0.51
N ILE A 242 -4.96 -0.73 -0.28
CA ILE A 242 -6.28 -1.25 0.10
C ILE A 242 -6.52 -2.45 -0.80
N GLU A 243 -6.60 -3.62 -0.22
CA GLU A 243 -6.70 -4.89 -0.93
C GLU A 243 -7.92 -5.65 -0.42
N ARG A 244 -8.67 -6.28 -1.32
CA ARG A 244 -9.85 -7.06 -0.95
C ARG A 244 -9.45 -8.21 -0.02
N ASP A 245 -10.18 -8.38 1.08
CA ASP A 245 -9.94 -9.49 2.00
C ASP A 245 -10.58 -10.76 1.45
N ILE A 246 -9.75 -11.61 0.83
CA ILE A 246 -10.18 -12.90 0.28
C ILE A 246 -10.49 -13.95 1.37
N HIS A 247 -10.15 -13.68 2.64
CA HIS A 247 -10.34 -14.63 3.73
C HIS A 247 -11.65 -14.46 4.50
N ASP A 248 -12.48 -13.45 4.18
CA ASP A 248 -13.75 -13.22 4.89
C ASP A 248 -14.88 -14.18 4.46
N HIS A 249 -14.75 -14.83 3.31
CA HIS A 249 -15.81 -15.67 2.73
C HIS A 249 -15.91 -17.11 3.28
N GLU A 250 -15.03 -17.54 4.18
CA GLU A 250 -15.08 -18.91 4.73
C GLU A 250 -16.02 -19.07 5.94
N SER A 251 -16.75 -18.03 6.38
CA SER A 251 -17.51 -18.05 7.64
C SER A 251 -19.04 -18.16 7.51
N HIS A 252 -19.60 -18.42 6.32
CA HIS A 252 -21.06 -18.56 6.12
C HIS A 252 -21.47 -19.95 5.60
N GLY A 253 -20.90 -21.00 6.19
CA GLY A 253 -21.32 -22.40 6.01
C GLY A 253 -21.89 -23.03 7.28
N GLY A 254 -22.73 -22.30 8.02
CA GLY A 254 -23.42 -22.77 9.24
C GLY A 254 -24.93 -22.79 9.07
#